data_AF-F4WYW0-F1
#
_entry.id   AF-F4WYW0-F1
#
_cell.length_a   1.000
_cell.length_b   1.000
_cell.length_c   1.000
_cell.angle_alpha   90.00
_cell.angle_beta   90.00
_cell.angle_gamma   90.00
#
_symmetry.space_group_name_H-M   'P 1'
#
loop_
_entity.id
_entity.type
_entity.pdbx_description
1 polymer ?
#
loop_
_entity_poly.entity_id
_entity_poly.type
_entity_poly.pdbx_seq_one_letter_code
_entity_poly.pdbx_strand_id
1 'polypeptide(L)' 'MRYVAAYMLAVLGGKASPSQNDIEKILSSVGIETDVEKLKKVINELNGKSIDDLIAKGMYIL' A
#
# COMPACT_ATOMS: atom_id res chain seq x y z
N MET A 1 -7.64 -3.50 3.80
CA MET A 1 -7.41 -3.97 2.42
C MET A 1 -7.08 -2.82 1.45
N ARG A 2 -7.87 -1.74 1.39
CA ARG A 2 -7.66 -0.57 0.48
C ARG A 2 -6.22 0.00 0.50
N TYR A 3 -5.68 0.21 1.69
CA TYR A 3 -4.32 0.76 1.88
C TYR A 3 -3.21 -0.19 1.39
N VAL A 4 -3.38 -1.50 1.60
CA VAL A 4 -2.41 -2.53 1.16
C VAL A 4 -2.42 -2.64 -0.36
N ALA A 5 -3.62 -2.63 -0.97
CA ALA A 5 -3.77 -2.62 -2.42
C ALA A 5 -3.16 -1.36 -3.04
N ALA A 6 -3.39 -0.18 -2.45
CA ALA A 6 -2.81 1.07 -2.92
C ALA A 6 -1.27 1.10 -2.76
N TYR A 7 -0.73 0.54 -1.66
CA TYR A 7 0.71 0.34 -1.47
C TYR A 7 1.29 -0.56 -2.57
N MET A 8 0.68 -1.72 -2.83
CA MET A 8 1.09 -2.63 -3.90
C MET A 8 1.02 -2.00 -5.29
N LEU A 9 -0.04 -1.23 -5.59
CA LEU A 9 -0.17 -0.52 -6.86
C LEU A 9 0.96 0.51 -7.05
N ALA A 10 1.31 1.27 -6.00
CA ALA A 10 2.43 2.20 -6.05
C ALA A 10 3.76 1.49 -6.29
N VAL A 11 3.97 0.35 -5.62
CA VAL A 11 5.16 -0.49 -5.78
C VAL A 11 5.27 -1.05 -7.19
N LEU A 12 4.20 -1.61 -7.73
CA LEU A 12 4.14 -2.10 -9.11
C LEU A 12 4.30 -0.98 -10.14
N GLY A 13 3.88 0.24 -9.79
CA GLY A 13 4.11 1.47 -10.56
C GLY A 13 5.56 1.98 -10.53
N GLY A 14 6.50 1.22 -9.96
CA GLY A 14 7.93 1.54 -9.94
C GLY A 14 8.40 2.29 -8.69
N LYS A 15 7.53 2.52 -7.70
CA LYS A 15 7.91 3.12 -6.41
C LYS A 15 8.20 2.05 -5.36
N ALA A 16 9.43 1.55 -5.33
CA ALA A 16 9.87 0.49 -4.40
C ALA A 16 9.59 0.79 -2.91
N SER A 17 9.51 2.07 -2.52
CA SER A 17 9.09 2.48 -1.18
C SER A 17 8.11 3.66 -1.29
N PRO A 18 6.81 3.38 -1.49
CA PRO A 18 5.79 4.41 -1.61
C PRO A 18 5.71 5.25 -0.35
N SER A 19 5.63 6.57 -0.52
CA SER A 19 5.38 7.49 0.58
C SER A 19 3.90 7.57 0.93
N GLN A 20 3.58 8.19 2.07
CA GLN A 20 2.20 8.48 2.45
C GLN A 20 1.44 9.22 1.35
N ASN A 21 2.05 10.26 0.78
CA ASN A 21 1.47 11.04 -0.32
C ASN A 21 1.17 10.21 -1.57
N ASP A 22 2.01 9.22 -1.87
CA ASP A 22 1.80 8.38 -3.06
C ASP A 22 0.53 7.53 -2.92
N ILE A 23 0.32 6.99 -1.72
CA ILE A 23 -0.84 6.16 -1.41
C ILE A 23 -2.10 7.02 -1.26
N GLU A 24 -1.98 8.21 -0.67
CA GLU A 24 -3.09 9.17 -0.60
C GLU A 24 -3.58 9.61 -1.96
N LYS A 25 -2.67 9.86 -2.92
CA LYS A 25 -3.04 10.17 -4.30
C LYS A 25 -3.81 9.03 -4.96
N ILE A 26 -3.39 7.78 -4.77
CA ILE A 26 -4.08 6.61 -5.34
C ILE A 26 -5.48 6.47 -4.74
N LEU A 27 -5.62 6.61 -3.43
CA LEU A 27 -6.91 6.48 -2.73
C LEU A 27 -7.85 7.65 -3.05
N SER A 28 -7.31 8.87 -3.16
CA SER A 28 -8.07 10.06 -3.55
C SER A 28 -8.56 9.98 -5.00
N SER A 29 -7.77 9.36 -5.89
CA SER A 29 -8.16 9.14 -7.30
C SER A 29 -9.43 8.30 -7.44
N VAL A 30 -9.70 7.43 -6.47
CA VAL A 30 -10.91 6.58 -6.41
C VAL A 30 -11.94 7.09 -5.40
N GLY A 31 -11.79 8.32 -4.91
CA GLY A 31 -12.74 8.96 -3.99
C GLY A 31 -12.76 8.38 -2.58
N ILE A 32 -11.67 7.75 -2.14
CA ILE A 32 -11.55 7.15 -0.81
C ILE A 32 -10.83 8.12 0.12
N GLU A 33 -11.48 8.50 1.22
CA GLU A 33 -10.84 9.23 2.31
C GLU A 33 -9.78 8.38 3.01
N THR A 34 -8.63 8.99 3.25
CA THR A 34 -7.47 8.38 3.88
C THR A 34 -7.40 8.65 5.38
N ASP A 35 -7.41 7.58 6.15
CA ASP A 35 -7.08 7.59 7.56
C ASP A 35 -5.56 7.50 7.71
N VAL A 36 -4.95 8.60 8.14
CA VAL A 36 -3.50 8.78 8.25
C VAL A 36 -2.87 7.77 9.22
N GLU A 37 -3.54 7.41 10.31
CA GLU A 37 -3.00 6.44 11.28
C GLU A 37 -2.96 5.03 10.69
N LYS A 38 -4.04 4.62 10.02
CA LYS A 38 -4.10 3.32 9.33
C LYS A 38 -3.08 3.27 8.19
N LEU A 39 -2.93 4.34 7.44
CA LEU A 39 -1.97 4.43 6.36
C LEU A 39 -0.53 4.31 6.86
N LYS A 40 -0.16 5.05 7.92
CA LYS A 40 1.17 4.94 8.53
C LYS A 40 1.46 3.53 9.04
N LYS A 41 0.50 2.87 9.68
CA LYS A 41 0.66 1.46 10.10
C LYS A 41 1.01 0.56 8.92
N VAL A 42 0.25 0.66 7.83
CA VAL A 42 0.46 -0.16 6.63
C VAL A 42 1.81 0.12 5.99
N ILE A 43 2.20 1.40 5.85
CA ILE A 43 3.52 1.75 5.32
C ILE A 43 4.62 1.13 6.20
N ASN A 44 4.53 1.27 7.52
CA ASN A 44 5.55 0.72 8.42
C ASN A 44 5.61 -0.81 8.40
N GLU A 45 4.47 -1.50 8.28
CA GLU A 45 4.44 -2.97 8.23
C GLU A 45 4.93 -3.56 6.92
N LEU A 46 4.83 -2.81 5.82
CA LEU A 46 5.18 -3.26 4.46
C LEU A 46 6.55 -2.74 4.01
N ASN A 47 7.03 -1.64 4.57
CA ASN A 47 8.34 -1.08 4.23
C ASN A 47 9.46 -2.09 4.59
N GLY A 48 10.35 -2.33 3.63
CA GLY A 48 11.46 -3.28 3.77
C GLY A 48 11.08 -4.75 3.56
N LYS A 49 9.80 -5.09 3.33
CA LYS A 49 9.41 -6.45 2.94
C LYS A 49 9.50 -6.62 1.43
N SER A 50 9.94 -7.80 0.99
CA SER A 50 9.98 -8.16 -0.42
C SER A 50 8.57 -8.24 -1.00
N ILE A 51 8.39 -7.71 -2.20
CA ILE A 51 7.12 -7.68 -2.92
C ILE A 51 6.57 -9.10 -3.09
N ASP A 52 7.42 -10.07 -3.43
CA ASP A 52 7.05 -11.48 -3.58
C ASP A 52 6.44 -12.07 -2.30
N ASP A 53 6.99 -11.72 -1.13
CA ASP A 53 6.45 -12.15 0.18
C ASP A 53 5.10 -11.49 0.47
N LEU A 54 4.94 -10.22 0.09
CA LEU A 54 3.68 -9.50 0.22
C LEU A 54 2.59 -10.05 -0.70
N ILE A 55 2.93 -10.40 -1.94
CA ILE A 55 2.00 -11.03 -2.90
C ILE A 55 1.59 -12.41 -2.39
N ALA A 56 2.54 -13.24 -1.96
CA ALA A 56 2.26 -14.57 -1.43
C ALA A 56 1.31 -14.52 -0.21
N LYS A 57 1.55 -13.59 0.72
CA LYS A 57 0.68 -13.38 1.89
C LYS A 57 -0.69 -12.80 1.52
N GLY A 58 -0.73 -11.89 0.55
CA GLY A 58 -1.99 -11.29 0.07
C GLY A 58 -2.88 -12.32 -0.64
N MET A 59 -2.30 -13.19 -1.47
CA MET A 59 -3.02 -14.26 -2.17
C MET A 59 -3.58 -15.33 -1.22
N TYR A 60 -2.90 -15.61 -0.10
CA TYR A 60 -3.37 -16.61 0.86
C TYR A 60 -4.58 -16.15 1.71
N ILE A 61 -4.87 -14.85 1.71
CA ILE A 61 -5.92 -14.21 2.54
C ILE A 61 -7.17 -13.81 1.71
N LEU A 62 -7.15 -14.04 0.40
CA LEU A 62 -8.29 -13.87 -0.51
C LEU A 62 -9.08 -15.19 -0.64
#